data_AF-B5L0Y1-F1
#
_entry.id   AF-B5L0Y1-F1
#
_cell.length_a   1.000
_cell.length_b   1.000
_cell.length_c   1.000
_cell.angle_alpha   90.00
_cell.angle_beta   90.00
_cell.angle_gamma   90.00
#
_symmetry.space_group_name_H-M   'P 1'
#
loop_
_entity.id
_entity.type
_entity.pdbx_description
1 polymer ?
#
loop_
_entity_poly.entity_id
_entity_poly.type
_entity_poly.pdbx_seq_one_letter_code
_entity_poly.pdbx_strand_id
1 'polypeptide(L)'
;MKKNTLSAILMTLFLFISCNNSGKDVTTSTDSVDESVKGPNLTEISKKITDSNAIVLAVKEVETLLASIDEFATKAVGKKIQNNGLGNEQNRNEALLAGTYIVSTLITQKLNGLNSEVLNKKIEDAKKCSEAFTNKLKSSHADLGKQGVTDDDTKKAILKSNGDKTKGAEELEKLFKSVEILSKAAQEILTNSIQELTSPVIAASPKKP
;
A
#
# COMPACT_ATOMS: atom_id res chain seq x y z
N MET A 1 27.39 -4.29 2.12
CA MET A 1 27.97 -3.10 1.45
C MET A 1 29.37 -2.88 1.98
N LYS A 2 30.35 -2.62 1.12
CA LYS A 2 31.76 -2.41 1.55
C LYS A 2 31.82 -1.14 2.41
N LYS A 3 32.59 -1.16 3.50
CA LYS A 3 32.76 -0.03 4.44
C LYS A 3 33.18 1.28 3.72
N ASN A 4 33.84 1.13 2.57
CA ASN A 4 34.37 2.22 1.77
C ASN A 4 33.29 3.00 1.00
N THR A 5 32.13 2.39 0.72
CA THR A 5 31.02 3.07 0.02
C THR A 5 30.16 3.90 0.97
N LEU A 6 30.09 3.51 2.25
CA LEU A 6 29.37 4.28 3.29
C LEU A 6 30.15 5.56 3.67
N SER A 7 31.47 5.48 3.75
CA SER A 7 32.33 6.63 4.07
C SER A 7 32.32 7.70 2.97
N ALA A 8 32.20 7.29 1.70
CA ALA A 8 32.13 8.21 0.58
C ALA A 8 30.80 8.98 0.58
N ILE A 9 29.67 8.29 0.80
CA ILE A 9 28.33 8.90 0.89
C ILE A 9 28.22 9.84 2.11
N LEU A 10 28.86 9.50 3.24
CA LEU A 10 28.88 10.34 4.44
C LEU A 10 29.71 11.61 4.26
N MET A 11 30.84 11.55 3.54
CA MET A 11 31.66 12.74 3.25
C MET A 11 30.97 13.70 2.28
N THR A 12 30.25 13.21 1.26
CA THR A 12 29.50 14.10 0.37
C THR A 12 28.35 14.80 1.09
N LEU A 13 27.71 14.13 2.06
CA LEU A 13 26.63 14.73 2.85
C LEU A 13 27.11 15.89 3.76
N PHE A 14 28.33 15.83 4.30
CA PHE A 14 28.92 16.90 5.11
C PHE A 14 29.28 18.16 4.28
N LEU A 15 29.66 17.99 3.02
CA LEU A 15 29.97 19.10 2.11
C LEU A 15 28.72 19.95 1.79
N PHE A 16 27.54 19.34 1.69
CA PHE A 16 26.29 20.08 1.45
C PHE A 16 25.79 20.86 2.68
N ILE A 17 26.06 20.39 3.90
CA ILE A 17 25.67 21.09 5.14
C ILE A 17 26.61 22.28 5.43
N SER A 18 27.86 22.20 4.98
CA SER A 18 28.88 23.24 5.22
C SER A 18 28.63 24.54 4.42
N CYS A 19 27.87 24.49 3.32
CA CYS A 19 27.51 25.68 2.55
C CYS A 19 26.28 26.44 3.09
N ASN A 20 25.61 25.94 4.14
CA ASN A 20 24.46 26.62 4.74
C ASN A 20 24.77 27.32 6.08
N ASN A 21 26.05 27.43 6.43
CA ASN A 21 26.53 28.21 7.58
C ASN A 21 27.52 29.29 7.13
N SER A 22 27.15 30.08 6.11
CA SER A 22 27.84 31.34 5.86
C SER A 22 27.40 32.35 6.91
N GLY A 23 28.30 32.54 7.88
CA GLY A 23 28.26 33.61 8.84
C GLY A 23 27.93 34.94 8.15
N LYS A 24 26.99 35.62 8.78
CA LYS A 24 26.52 36.95 8.49
C LYS A 24 27.68 37.94 8.66
N ASP A 25 28.26 38.41 7.55
CA ASP A 25 28.97 39.69 7.52
C ASP A 25 28.03 40.74 6.92
N VAL A 26 27.47 41.57 7.81
CA VAL A 26 26.66 42.74 7.44
C VAL A 26 27.63 43.85 7.06
N THR A 27 27.87 43.99 5.76
CA THR A 27 28.36 45.23 5.17
C THR A 27 27.37 45.68 4.11
N THR A 28 26.50 46.62 4.52
CA THR A 28 25.90 47.69 3.72
C THR A 28 25.88 47.49 2.19
N SER A 29 24.86 46.78 1.71
CA SER A 29 24.24 47.06 0.41
C SER A 29 22.76 46.72 0.55
N THR A 30 21.92 47.74 0.39
CA THR A 30 20.47 47.63 0.21
C THR A 30 20.17 47.10 -1.19
N ASP A 31 20.66 45.90 -1.50
CA ASP A 31 20.17 45.13 -2.62
C ASP A 31 19.19 44.11 -2.02
N SER A 32 17.92 44.29 -2.34
CA SER A 32 16.87 43.32 -2.08
C SER A 32 17.37 41.94 -2.46
N VAL A 33 17.69 41.10 -1.48
CA VAL A 33 17.90 39.67 -1.70
C VAL A 33 16.62 39.21 -2.36
N ASP A 34 16.72 38.94 -3.66
CA ASP A 34 15.61 38.54 -4.50
C ASP A 34 14.99 37.29 -3.86
N GLU A 35 13.79 37.44 -3.27
CA GLU A 35 13.05 36.34 -2.66
C GLU A 35 12.79 35.19 -3.67
N SER A 36 13.03 35.43 -4.95
CA SER A 36 13.02 34.47 -6.06
C SER A 36 14.02 33.31 -5.94
N VAL A 37 15.08 33.42 -5.12
CA VAL A 37 16.09 32.33 -4.95
C VAL A 37 15.88 31.53 -3.65
N LYS A 38 14.63 31.39 -3.21
CA LYS A 38 14.34 30.49 -2.08
C LYS A 38 14.37 29.05 -2.59
N GLY A 39 15.38 28.28 -2.14
CA GLY A 39 15.46 26.84 -2.39
C GLY A 39 14.21 26.09 -1.89
N PRO A 40 14.08 24.79 -2.22
CA PRO A 40 12.90 24.00 -1.86
C PRO A 40 12.58 24.08 -0.36
N ASN A 41 11.30 24.24 -0.02
CA ASN A 41 10.83 24.29 1.37
C ASN A 41 10.95 22.91 2.02
N LEU A 42 12.12 22.61 2.59
CA LEU A 42 12.43 21.28 3.15
C LEU A 42 11.47 20.86 4.27
N THR A 43 10.96 21.81 5.07
CA THR A 43 9.98 21.52 6.14
C THR A 43 8.67 21.01 5.55
N GLU A 44 8.18 21.65 4.49
CA GLU A 44 6.95 21.24 3.81
C GLU A 44 7.14 19.91 3.06
N ILE A 45 8.25 19.77 2.33
CA ILE A 45 8.54 18.56 1.55
C ILE A 45 8.74 17.35 2.47
N SER A 46 9.49 17.49 3.57
CA SER A 46 9.67 16.40 4.53
C SER A 46 8.36 15.96 5.17
N LYS A 47 7.43 16.90 5.42
CA LYS A 47 6.07 16.59 5.85
C LYS A 47 5.30 15.82 4.78
N LYS A 48 5.29 16.28 3.52
CA LYS A 48 4.65 15.57 2.40
C LYS A 48 5.17 14.14 2.23
N ILE A 49 6.49 13.95 2.31
CA ILE A 49 7.13 12.63 2.25
C ILE A 49 6.67 11.76 3.40
N THR A 50 6.67 12.28 4.64
CA THR A 50 6.24 11.54 5.83
C THR A 50 4.79 11.08 5.72
N ASP A 51 3.89 11.99 5.36
CA ASP A 51 2.45 11.73 5.24
C ASP A 51 2.19 10.71 4.10
N SER A 52 2.85 10.87 2.95
CA SER A 52 2.72 9.95 1.81
C SER A 52 3.27 8.56 2.11
N ASN A 53 4.40 8.49 2.83
CA ASN A 53 5.01 7.22 3.23
C ASN A 53 4.12 6.45 4.22
N ALA A 54 3.45 7.14 5.15
CA ALA A 54 2.50 6.51 6.06
C ALA A 54 1.35 5.82 5.29
N ILE A 55 0.84 6.46 4.24
CA ILE A 55 -0.19 5.88 3.37
C ILE A 55 0.35 4.65 2.63
N VAL A 56 1.55 4.73 2.04
CA VAL A 56 2.19 3.60 1.34
C VAL A 56 2.34 2.39 2.26
N LEU A 57 2.81 2.59 3.50
CA LEU A 57 2.95 1.51 4.49
C LEU A 57 1.60 0.87 4.84
N ALA A 58 0.56 1.67 5.04
CA ALA A 58 -0.76 1.16 5.38
C ALA A 58 -1.42 0.41 4.21
N VAL A 59 -1.25 0.88 2.96
CA VAL A 59 -1.69 0.14 1.78
C VAL A 59 -0.90 -1.16 1.62
N LYS A 60 0.40 -1.16 1.93
CA LYS A 60 1.25 -2.36 1.86
C LYS A 60 0.78 -3.45 2.83
N GLU A 61 0.33 -3.08 4.02
CA GLU A 61 -0.26 -4.01 4.97
C GLU A 61 -1.48 -4.73 4.36
N VAL A 62 -2.36 -3.99 3.67
CA VAL A 62 -3.53 -4.55 2.99
C VAL A 62 -3.12 -5.50 1.85
N GLU A 63 -2.13 -5.13 1.03
CA GLU A 63 -1.59 -6.02 -0.02
C GLU A 63 -1.08 -7.34 0.56
N THR A 64 -0.37 -7.30 1.70
CA THR A 64 0.16 -8.49 2.35
C THR A 64 -0.95 -9.38 2.90
N LEU A 65 -2.01 -8.80 3.47
CA LEU A 65 -3.18 -9.57 3.91
C LEU A 65 -3.87 -10.25 2.71
N LEU A 66 -4.02 -9.56 1.58
CA LEU A 66 -4.55 -10.15 0.35
C LEU A 66 -3.67 -11.29 -0.16
N ALA A 67 -2.35 -11.09 -0.18
CA ALA A 67 -1.40 -12.14 -0.56
C ALA A 67 -1.51 -13.37 0.36
N SER A 68 -1.80 -13.20 1.66
CA SER A 68 -2.02 -14.33 2.56
C SER A 68 -3.26 -15.15 2.19
N ILE A 69 -4.33 -14.52 1.69
CA ILE A 69 -5.51 -15.22 1.18
C ILE A 69 -5.17 -16.00 -0.10
N ASP A 70 -4.34 -15.43 -0.98
CA ASP A 70 -3.87 -16.12 -2.19
C ASP A 70 -3.02 -17.35 -1.85
N GLU A 71 -2.18 -17.25 -0.82
CA GLU A 71 -1.40 -18.35 -0.26
C GLU A 71 -2.32 -19.45 0.32
N PHE A 72 -3.38 -19.08 1.03
CA PHE A 72 -4.40 -20.04 1.49
C PHE A 72 -5.07 -20.75 0.31
N ALA A 73 -5.49 -20.00 -0.71
CA ALA A 73 -6.18 -20.54 -1.87
C ALA A 73 -5.32 -21.49 -2.71
N THR A 74 -4.03 -21.16 -2.88
CA THR A 74 -3.11 -21.91 -3.75
C THR A 74 -2.44 -23.08 -3.05
N LYS A 75 -2.22 -22.99 -1.72
CA LYS A 75 -1.44 -23.99 -0.98
C LYS A 75 -2.25 -24.79 0.03
N ALA A 76 -3.31 -24.26 0.64
CA ALA A 76 -3.98 -24.90 1.78
C ALA A 76 -5.29 -25.62 1.43
N VAL A 77 -5.92 -25.33 0.28
CA VAL A 77 -7.17 -25.98 -0.13
C VAL A 77 -6.97 -27.49 -0.33
N GLY A 78 -7.80 -28.29 0.34
CA GLY A 78 -7.75 -29.74 0.27
C GLY A 78 -6.49 -30.33 0.90
N LYS A 79 -5.89 -29.64 1.88
CA LYS A 79 -4.64 -30.05 2.54
C LYS A 79 -4.78 -30.22 4.05
N LYS A 80 -3.85 -31.01 4.60
CA LYS A 80 -3.56 -31.09 6.03
C LYS A 80 -2.06 -31.10 6.26
N ILE A 81 -1.64 -30.83 7.50
CA ILE A 81 -0.25 -30.98 7.90
C ILE A 81 0.06 -32.47 8.10
N GLN A 82 1.23 -32.90 7.62
CA GLN A 82 1.86 -34.20 7.81
C GLN A 82 3.33 -33.99 8.19
N ASN A 83 4.04 -35.08 8.51
CA ASN A 83 5.44 -35.04 8.93
C ASN A 83 6.36 -34.28 7.95
N ASN A 84 6.06 -34.34 6.65
CA ASN A 84 6.90 -33.76 5.60
C ASN A 84 6.27 -32.51 4.95
N GLY A 85 5.37 -31.82 5.67
CA GLY A 85 4.69 -30.62 5.17
C GLY A 85 3.22 -30.87 4.84
N LEU A 86 2.72 -30.31 3.73
CA LEU A 86 1.30 -30.43 3.37
C LEU A 86 1.00 -31.74 2.62
N GLY A 87 0.16 -32.57 3.22
CA GLY A 87 -0.47 -33.72 2.57
C GLY A 87 -1.89 -33.41 2.11
N ASN A 88 -2.50 -34.34 1.36
CA ASN A 88 -3.87 -34.19 0.88
C ASN A 88 -4.90 -34.51 1.97
N GLU A 89 -5.96 -33.70 2.04
CA GLU A 89 -7.17 -33.91 2.85
C GLU A 89 -8.32 -33.17 2.15
N GLN A 90 -9.03 -33.87 1.28
CA GLN A 90 -10.03 -33.24 0.42
C GLN A 90 -11.30 -32.88 1.20
N ASN A 91 -11.95 -31.81 0.77
CA ASN A 91 -13.31 -31.44 1.17
C ASN A 91 -13.48 -31.20 2.68
N ARG A 92 -12.49 -30.58 3.33
CA ARG A 92 -12.53 -30.24 4.77
C ARG A 92 -12.02 -28.82 5.03
N ASN A 93 -12.51 -27.88 4.22
CA ASN A 93 -12.01 -26.51 4.16
C ASN A 93 -12.79 -25.52 5.05
N GLU A 94 -13.75 -25.97 5.87
CA GLU A 94 -14.59 -25.11 6.70
C GLU A 94 -13.80 -24.15 7.61
N ALA A 95 -12.75 -24.63 8.27
CA ALA A 95 -11.92 -23.81 9.14
C ALA A 95 -11.01 -22.85 8.34
N LEU A 96 -10.53 -23.29 7.17
CA LEU A 96 -9.73 -22.45 6.26
C LEU A 96 -10.55 -21.25 5.77
N LEU A 97 -11.82 -21.48 5.41
CA LEU A 97 -12.73 -20.42 4.97
C LEU A 97 -13.16 -19.50 6.11
N ALA A 98 -13.38 -20.03 7.32
CA ALA A 98 -13.61 -19.20 8.50
C ALA A 98 -12.42 -18.26 8.77
N GLY A 99 -11.19 -18.80 8.70
CA GLY A 99 -9.97 -17.99 8.79
C GLY A 99 -9.86 -16.94 7.68
N THR A 100 -10.19 -17.32 6.44
CA THR A 100 -10.18 -16.40 5.29
C THR A 100 -11.19 -15.27 5.45
N TYR A 101 -12.38 -15.56 5.98
CA TYR A 101 -13.40 -14.54 6.31
C TYR A 101 -12.93 -13.57 7.40
N ILE A 102 -12.19 -14.04 8.41
CA ILE A 102 -11.56 -13.15 9.41
C ILE A 102 -10.54 -12.24 8.74
N VAL A 103 -9.69 -12.75 7.85
CA VAL A 103 -8.74 -11.90 7.11
C VAL A 103 -9.46 -10.90 6.20
N SER A 104 -10.57 -11.29 5.56
CA SER A 104 -11.34 -10.38 4.71
C SER A 104 -11.95 -9.22 5.50
N THR A 105 -12.49 -9.49 6.70
CA THR A 105 -13.01 -8.44 7.59
C THR A 105 -11.90 -7.53 8.12
N LEU A 106 -10.71 -8.08 8.42
CA LEU A 106 -9.54 -7.29 8.79
C LEU A 106 -9.08 -6.37 7.66
N ILE A 107 -9.07 -6.85 6.41
CA ILE A 107 -8.78 -6.01 5.23
C ILE A 107 -9.75 -4.83 5.15
N THR A 108 -11.05 -5.08 5.29
CA THR A 108 -12.06 -4.00 5.32
C THR A 108 -11.79 -3.01 6.46
N GLN A 109 -11.47 -3.48 7.67
CA GLN A 109 -11.12 -2.62 8.79
C GLN A 109 -9.90 -1.74 8.49
N LYS A 110 -8.86 -2.31 7.88
CA LYS A 110 -7.63 -1.58 7.52
C LYS A 110 -7.90 -0.52 6.45
N LEU A 111 -8.68 -0.86 5.43
CA LEU A 111 -9.11 0.11 4.42
C LEU A 111 -9.98 1.23 5.02
N ASN A 112 -10.84 0.92 6.00
CA ASN A 112 -11.63 1.91 6.76
C ASN A 112 -10.78 2.86 7.60
N GLY A 113 -9.61 2.40 8.07
CA GLY A 113 -8.65 3.24 8.77
C GLY A 113 -7.81 4.15 7.85
N LEU A 114 -7.84 3.94 6.53
CA LEU A 114 -7.12 4.79 5.59
C LEU A 114 -7.87 6.10 5.33
N ASN A 115 -7.17 7.22 5.47
CA ASN A 115 -7.65 8.54 5.09
C ASN A 115 -6.61 9.27 4.25
N SER A 116 -7.05 9.80 3.11
CA SER A 116 -6.25 10.63 2.21
C SER A 116 -7.19 11.40 1.31
N GLU A 117 -7.11 12.73 1.32
CA GLU A 117 -7.94 13.57 0.45
C GLU A 117 -7.65 13.31 -1.03
N VAL A 118 -6.36 13.11 -1.37
CA VAL A 118 -5.90 12.90 -2.75
C VAL A 118 -6.28 11.51 -3.28
N LEU A 119 -6.31 10.50 -2.41
CA LEU A 119 -6.60 9.11 -2.79
C LEU A 119 -8.01 8.64 -2.41
N ASN A 120 -8.87 9.53 -1.92
CA ASN A 120 -10.18 9.19 -1.35
C ASN A 120 -10.99 8.24 -2.24
N LYS A 121 -11.09 8.52 -3.53
CA LYS A 121 -11.86 7.71 -4.49
C LYS A 121 -11.31 6.30 -4.61
N LYS A 122 -9.98 6.14 -4.70
CA LYS A 122 -9.33 4.82 -4.80
C LYS A 122 -9.48 4.03 -3.50
N ILE A 123 -9.40 4.72 -2.36
CA ILE A 123 -9.66 4.12 -1.05
C ILE A 123 -11.11 3.62 -0.97
N GLU A 124 -12.09 4.44 -1.36
CA GLU A 124 -13.51 4.06 -1.36
C GLU A 124 -13.81 2.90 -2.33
N ASP A 125 -13.19 2.88 -3.51
CA ASP A 125 -13.34 1.78 -4.45
C ASP A 125 -12.77 0.46 -3.88
N ALA A 126 -11.62 0.52 -3.18
CA ALA A 126 -11.04 -0.64 -2.50
C ALA A 126 -11.93 -1.11 -1.34
N LYS A 127 -12.47 -0.19 -0.53
CA LYS A 127 -13.42 -0.50 0.56
C LYS A 127 -14.64 -1.25 0.04
N LYS A 128 -15.30 -0.71 -0.99
CA LYS A 128 -16.47 -1.34 -1.62
C LYS A 128 -16.16 -2.75 -2.13
N CYS A 129 -15.00 -2.95 -2.76
CA CYS A 129 -14.59 -4.28 -3.20
C CYS A 129 -14.35 -5.24 -2.01
N SER A 130 -13.80 -4.74 -0.90
CA SER A 130 -13.56 -5.55 0.30
C SER A 130 -14.84 -5.99 0.99
N GLU A 131 -15.82 -5.08 1.05
CA GLU A 131 -17.17 -5.35 1.56
C GLU A 131 -17.90 -6.33 0.65
N ALA A 132 -17.82 -6.14 -0.68
CA ALA A 132 -18.42 -7.05 -1.64
C ALA A 132 -17.86 -8.48 -1.49
N PHE A 133 -16.54 -8.63 -1.36
CA PHE A 133 -15.92 -9.94 -1.13
C PHE A 133 -16.40 -10.59 0.17
N THR A 134 -16.32 -9.86 1.29
CA THR A 134 -16.78 -10.36 2.60
C THR A 134 -18.27 -10.73 2.59
N ASN A 135 -19.12 -9.89 1.97
CA ASN A 135 -20.55 -10.14 1.82
C ASN A 135 -20.84 -11.34 0.92
N LYS A 136 -20.02 -11.57 -0.12
CA LYS A 136 -20.18 -12.73 -1.00
C LYS A 136 -19.88 -14.04 -0.28
N LEU A 137 -18.81 -14.07 0.52
CA LEU A 137 -18.50 -15.22 1.39
C LEU A 137 -19.65 -15.48 2.37
N LYS A 138 -20.15 -14.42 3.02
CA LYS A 138 -21.27 -14.51 3.98
C LYS A 138 -22.57 -14.99 3.33
N SER A 139 -22.94 -14.45 2.17
CA SER A 139 -24.17 -14.86 1.47
C SER A 139 -24.09 -16.29 0.90
N SER A 140 -22.87 -16.79 0.68
CA SER A 140 -22.62 -18.18 0.25
C SER A 140 -22.51 -19.17 1.41
N HIS A 141 -22.91 -18.80 2.64
CA HIS A 141 -22.73 -19.62 3.84
C HIS A 141 -23.37 -21.02 3.77
N ALA A 142 -24.43 -21.22 2.98
CA ALA A 142 -25.05 -22.53 2.80
C ALA A 142 -24.06 -23.56 2.24
N ASP A 143 -23.11 -23.11 1.41
CA ASP A 143 -22.06 -23.95 0.84
C ASP A 143 -20.72 -23.81 1.56
N LEU A 144 -20.39 -22.60 2.02
CA LEU A 144 -19.08 -22.28 2.61
C LEU A 144 -19.03 -22.44 4.14
N GLY A 145 -20.18 -22.54 4.80
CA GLY A 145 -20.30 -22.60 6.26
C GLY A 145 -20.76 -23.96 6.79
N LYS A 146 -20.83 -24.98 5.93
CA LYS A 146 -21.17 -26.36 6.30
C LYS A 146 -19.93 -27.17 6.66
N GLN A 147 -20.10 -28.24 7.43
CA GLN A 147 -19.03 -29.21 7.61
C GLN A 147 -18.71 -29.89 6.28
N GLY A 148 -17.43 -30.10 6.00
CA GLY A 148 -17.00 -30.79 4.79
C GLY A 148 -17.09 -29.92 3.53
N VAL A 149 -16.70 -28.64 3.62
CA VAL A 149 -16.71 -27.74 2.45
C VAL A 149 -15.78 -28.29 1.39
N THR A 150 -16.32 -28.47 0.17
CA THR A 150 -15.61 -29.10 -0.93
C THR A 150 -14.43 -28.24 -1.40
N ASP A 151 -13.42 -28.89 -1.99
CA ASP A 151 -12.29 -28.17 -2.59
C ASP A 151 -12.76 -27.26 -3.73
N ASP A 152 -13.77 -27.70 -4.50
CA ASP A 152 -14.36 -26.94 -5.60
C ASP A 152 -15.08 -25.67 -5.11
N ASP A 153 -15.96 -25.79 -4.10
CA ASP A 153 -16.65 -24.64 -3.51
C ASP A 153 -15.66 -23.64 -2.88
N THR A 154 -14.59 -24.17 -2.26
CA THR A 154 -13.52 -23.36 -1.69
C THR A 154 -12.79 -22.58 -2.78
N LYS A 155 -12.43 -23.22 -3.90
CA LYS A 155 -11.78 -22.54 -5.03
C LYS A 155 -12.68 -21.47 -5.65
N LYS A 156 -13.98 -21.72 -5.80
CA LYS A 156 -14.96 -20.71 -6.25
C LYS A 156 -15.04 -19.49 -5.34
N ALA A 157 -14.68 -19.65 -4.07
CA ALA A 157 -14.70 -18.59 -3.08
C ALA A 157 -13.40 -17.79 -3.01
N ILE A 158 -12.23 -18.45 -3.10
CA ILE A 158 -10.95 -17.78 -2.76
C ILE A 158 -9.82 -17.94 -3.80
N LEU A 159 -9.98 -18.78 -4.83
CA LEU A 159 -8.96 -18.96 -5.88
C LEU A 159 -9.29 -18.09 -7.10
N LYS A 160 -8.62 -16.94 -7.23
CA LYS A 160 -8.83 -15.99 -8.34
C LYS A 160 -8.60 -16.58 -9.73
N SER A 161 -7.78 -17.61 -9.86
CA SER A 161 -7.51 -18.30 -11.13
C SER A 161 -8.51 -19.41 -11.45
N ASN A 162 -9.48 -19.69 -10.57
CA ASN A 162 -10.49 -20.73 -10.81
C ASN A 162 -11.41 -20.35 -11.97
N GLY A 163 -11.86 -21.33 -12.76
CA GLY A 163 -12.76 -21.08 -13.89
C GLY A 163 -14.16 -20.61 -13.44
N ASP A 164 -14.71 -21.25 -12.41
CA ASP A 164 -15.93 -20.82 -11.74
C ASP A 164 -15.56 -19.98 -10.50
N LYS A 165 -16.11 -18.77 -10.39
CA LYS A 165 -15.81 -17.81 -9.33
C LYS A 165 -17.04 -17.33 -8.56
N THR A 166 -18.13 -18.07 -8.67
CA THR A 166 -19.48 -17.65 -8.26
C THR A 166 -19.70 -17.49 -6.76
N LYS A 167 -18.72 -17.83 -5.91
CA LYS A 167 -18.83 -17.81 -4.44
C LYS A 167 -17.89 -16.81 -3.74
N GLY A 168 -17.16 -15.98 -4.49
CA GLY A 168 -16.28 -14.95 -3.91
C GLY A 168 -15.01 -14.67 -4.67
N ALA A 169 -14.52 -15.61 -5.49
CA ALA A 169 -13.23 -15.45 -6.17
C ALA A 169 -13.26 -14.30 -7.19
N GLU A 170 -14.43 -13.94 -7.72
CA GLU A 170 -14.62 -12.79 -8.61
C GLU A 170 -14.47 -11.47 -7.84
N GLU A 171 -15.14 -11.35 -6.70
CA GLU A 171 -15.03 -10.19 -5.82
C GLU A 171 -13.60 -10.06 -5.24
N LEU A 172 -12.96 -11.17 -4.90
CA LEU A 172 -11.56 -11.19 -4.47
C LEU A 172 -10.62 -10.68 -5.58
N GLU A 173 -10.82 -11.09 -6.82
CA GLU A 173 -10.03 -10.59 -7.96
C GLU A 173 -10.22 -9.09 -8.16
N LYS A 174 -11.46 -8.58 -8.06
CA LYS A 174 -11.76 -7.14 -8.12
C LYS A 174 -11.08 -6.38 -6.98
N LEU A 175 -11.10 -6.92 -5.76
CA LEU A 175 -10.42 -6.35 -4.61
C LEU A 175 -8.90 -6.27 -4.81
N PHE A 176 -8.27 -7.33 -5.31
CA PHE A 176 -6.84 -7.33 -5.66
C PHE A 176 -6.50 -6.21 -6.64
N LYS A 177 -7.27 -6.07 -7.73
CA LYS A 177 -7.06 -5.02 -8.74
C LYS A 177 -7.25 -3.62 -8.16
N SER A 178 -8.27 -3.42 -7.33
CA SER A 178 -8.55 -2.13 -6.70
C SER A 178 -7.42 -1.70 -5.75
N VAL A 179 -6.92 -2.64 -4.93
CA VAL A 179 -5.79 -2.38 -4.03
C VAL A 179 -4.49 -2.16 -4.80
N GLU A 180 -4.26 -2.87 -5.91
CA GLU A 180 -3.10 -2.63 -6.79
C GLU A 180 -3.11 -1.20 -7.35
N ILE A 181 -4.28 -0.73 -7.81
CA ILE A 181 -4.45 0.66 -8.31
C ILE A 181 -4.19 1.68 -7.19
N LEU A 182 -4.71 1.42 -5.98
CA LEU A 182 -4.48 2.27 -4.81
C LEU A 182 -2.99 2.32 -4.44
N SER A 183 -2.31 1.17 -4.45
CA SER A 183 -0.88 1.05 -4.14
C SER A 183 -0.01 1.82 -5.13
N LYS A 184 -0.26 1.68 -6.43
CA LYS A 184 0.43 2.44 -7.48
C LYS A 184 0.27 3.95 -7.27
N ALA A 185 -0.95 4.40 -6.98
CA ALA A 185 -1.20 5.83 -6.76
C ALA A 185 -0.53 6.36 -5.48
N ALA A 186 -0.52 5.58 -4.39
CA ALA A 186 0.20 5.95 -3.17
C ALA A 186 1.71 6.07 -3.41
N GLN A 187 2.30 5.13 -4.17
CA GLN A 187 3.72 5.16 -4.55
C GLN A 187 4.04 6.37 -5.43
N GLU A 188 3.15 6.75 -6.35
CA GLU A 188 3.31 7.93 -7.21
C GLU A 188 3.35 9.22 -6.39
N ILE A 189 2.42 9.40 -5.44
CA ILE A 189 2.42 10.58 -4.55
C ILE A 189 3.71 10.68 -3.73
N LEU A 190 4.19 9.55 -3.19
CA LEU A 190 5.45 9.51 -2.46
C LEU A 190 6.63 9.86 -3.37
N THR A 191 6.67 9.31 -4.59
CA THR A 191 7.73 9.58 -5.57
C THR A 191 7.76 11.05 -5.96
N ASN A 192 6.59 11.65 -6.22
CA ASN A 192 6.48 13.08 -6.52
C ASN A 192 6.97 13.94 -5.35
N SER A 193 6.59 13.59 -4.11
CA SER A 193 7.06 14.29 -2.91
C SER A 193 8.58 14.21 -2.74
N ILE A 194 9.21 13.08 -3.09
CA ILE A 194 10.66 12.93 -3.08
C ILE A 194 11.31 13.76 -4.19
N GLN A 195 10.71 13.80 -5.38
CA GLN A 195 11.23 14.55 -6.52
C GLN A 195 11.23 16.08 -6.28
N GLU A 196 10.34 16.60 -5.42
CA GLU A 196 10.35 18.00 -4.99
C GLU A 196 11.67 18.40 -4.30
N LEU A 197 12.43 17.46 -3.72
CA LEU A 197 13.74 17.74 -3.10
C LEU A 197 14.78 18.25 -4.10
N THR A 198 14.66 17.87 -5.37
CA THR A 198 15.65 18.17 -6.42
C THR A 198 15.08 19.03 -7.54
N SER A 199 13.81 19.44 -7.44
CA SER A 199 13.15 20.25 -8.45
C SER A 199 13.28 21.74 -8.12
N PRO A 200 13.57 22.62 -9.11
CA PRO A 200 13.63 24.06 -8.86
C PRO A 200 12.27 24.58 -8.39
N VAL A 201 12.26 25.46 -7.38
CA VAL A 201 11.06 26.12 -6.91
C VAL A 201 10.55 27.02 -8.03
N ILE A 202 9.38 26.70 -8.60
CA ILE A 202 8.72 27.60 -9.54
C ILE A 202 8.20 28.77 -8.72
N ALA A 203 8.97 29.88 -8.70
CA ALA A 203 8.48 31.14 -8.16
C ALA A 203 7.19 31.51 -8.89
N ALA A 204 6.11 31.76 -8.14
CA ALA A 204 4.86 32.21 -8.72
C ALA A 204 5.09 33.51 -9.50
N SER A 205 4.80 33.49 -10.80
CA SER A 205 4.91 34.68 -11.65
C SER A 205 4.13 35.84 -11.01
N PRO A 206 4.72 37.04 -10.88
CA PRO A 206 4.05 38.16 -10.26
C PRO A 206 2.78 38.51 -11.06
N LYS A 207 1.65 38.61 -10.37
CA LYS A 207 0.42 39.16 -10.96
C LYS A 207 0.72 40.57 -11.44
N LYS A 208 0.60 40.79 -12.75
CA LYS A 208 0.78 42.09 -13.39
C LYS A 208 -0.33 43.06 -12.89
N PRO A 209 0.00 44.34 -12.61
CA PRO A 209 -0.91 45.31 -12.00
C PRO A 209 -2.18 45.58 -12.82
#